data_AF-A0A840ND32-F1
#
_entry.id   AF-A0A840ND32-F1
#
_cell.length_a   1.000
_cell.length_b   1.000
_cell.length_c   1.000
_cell.angle_alpha   90.00
_cell.angle_beta   90.00
_cell.angle_gamma   90.00
#
_symmetry.space_group_name_H-M   'P 1'
#
loop_
_entity.id
_entity.type
_entity.pdbx_description
1 polymer ?
#
loop_
_entity_poly.entity_id
_entity_poly.type
_entity_poly.pdbx_seq_one_letter_code
_entity_poly.pdbx_strand_id
1 'polypeptide(L)'
;MIPDLSADRLDRLRAAFQEVGYDADGVVELLGPLAHAALGRGEPEPALRATADGGPLGTLVRLFLLGEAEPAADVAAALRPLPIDEAVAGGVLAADGDSLRAAVDIRPHSAGPDSWWVVSDLDADLRPDGWATGVDHVLGVGHASMSLVRATSRRQVGSVLDVGTGCGVQALHASTHAQRITATDVSTRALALAAATFRLNRIDVELAEGEWFEPVRGRRFDQVVCNPPFVVGPPRTDYVYRDSGLAGDDASALVVRQLPSFLNEGGTGQLLASWLHRKGEDWEDRVSRWLPPGGVDAWFVQRDVADPALYVGTWLRDAGFDPRSPAGRRKAAEWLDWFAANDVDGVGFGFVTLRRTDAERGEVVCEDLRQAFDDPLGPESDAWLRRVDWLREHGSADGLLGARLVTAPSTVLEEVATHGEEGWERFVHRLHRTDGPGWQHEIDELGTRLLAGCQGAMPVRDLVELLALGSGEDAEELSRAAVPMLRELVRHGMVIPAEWADEE
;
A
#
# COMPACT_ATOMS: atom_id res chain seq x y z
N MET A 1 5.04 -26.85 10.74
CA MET A 1 4.57 -27.00 12.14
C MET A 1 4.26 -25.60 12.65
N ILE A 2 3.05 -25.35 13.16
CA ILE A 2 2.68 -24.05 13.73
C ILE A 2 3.42 -23.89 15.07
N PRO A 3 4.16 -22.79 15.32
CA PRO A 3 4.85 -22.59 16.58
C PRO A 3 3.85 -22.47 17.74
N ASP A 4 4.18 -23.02 18.90
CA ASP A 4 3.37 -22.87 20.12
C ASP A 4 3.72 -21.53 20.78
N LEU A 5 3.00 -20.48 20.39
CA LEU A 5 3.19 -19.11 20.87
C LEU A 5 2.16 -18.76 21.97
N SER A 6 2.19 -19.53 23.07
CA SER A 6 1.31 -19.30 24.21
C SER A 6 1.44 -17.87 24.78
N ALA A 7 0.34 -17.36 25.36
CA ALA A 7 0.28 -15.99 25.87
C ALA A 7 1.38 -15.67 26.90
N ASP A 8 1.64 -16.59 27.82
CA ASP A 8 2.66 -16.43 28.86
C ASP A 8 4.09 -16.42 28.29
N ARG A 9 4.36 -17.22 27.25
CA ARG A 9 5.64 -17.21 26.53
C ARG A 9 5.87 -15.88 25.84
N LEU A 10 4.85 -15.35 25.16
CA LEU A 10 4.92 -14.06 24.47
C LEU A 10 5.05 -12.89 25.46
N ASP A 11 4.42 -12.96 26.63
CA ASP A 11 4.58 -11.93 27.68
C ASP A 11 6.01 -11.90 28.22
N ARG A 12 6.62 -13.07 28.45
CA ARG A 12 8.03 -13.20 28.87
C ARG A 12 8.98 -12.74 27.78
N LEU A 13 8.69 -13.06 26.51
CA LEU A 13 9.48 -12.60 25.36
C LEU A 13 9.43 -11.08 25.21
N ARG A 14 8.23 -10.48 25.33
CA ARG A 14 8.07 -9.02 25.35
C ARG A 14 8.88 -8.39 26.47
N ALA A 15 8.82 -8.93 27.68
CA ALA A 15 9.58 -8.41 28.81
C ALA A 15 11.10 -8.44 28.53
N ALA A 16 11.60 -9.51 27.92
CA ALA A 16 13.00 -9.61 27.51
C ALA A 16 13.39 -8.54 26.49
N PHE A 17 12.59 -8.36 25.43
CA PHE A 17 12.84 -7.33 24.41
C PHE A 17 12.86 -5.92 25.01
N GLN A 18 11.94 -5.62 25.92
CA GLN A 18 11.90 -4.33 26.60
C GLN A 18 13.10 -4.12 27.53
N GLU A 19 13.55 -5.15 28.24
CA GLU A 19 14.70 -5.05 29.15
C GLU A 19 16.02 -4.77 28.41
N VAL A 20 16.19 -5.36 27.23
CA VAL A 20 17.42 -5.23 26.44
C VAL A 20 17.35 -4.11 25.38
N GLY A 21 16.22 -3.42 25.24
CA GLY A 21 16.02 -2.37 24.24
C GLY A 21 15.95 -2.90 22.81
N TYR A 22 15.41 -4.11 22.61
CA TYR A 22 15.18 -4.66 21.27
C TYR A 22 13.90 -4.08 20.69
N ASP A 23 13.96 -2.85 20.22
CA ASP A 23 12.90 -2.15 19.51
C ASP A 23 13.49 -1.38 18.31
N ALA A 24 12.64 -0.71 17.52
CA ALA A 24 13.10 -0.04 16.30
C ALA A 24 14.20 1.02 16.59
N ASP A 25 14.05 1.79 17.66
CA ASP A 25 15.00 2.83 18.04
C ASP A 25 16.30 2.23 18.58
N GLY A 26 16.22 1.24 19.47
CA GLY A 26 17.39 0.56 20.02
C GLY A 26 18.22 -0.15 18.94
N VAL A 27 17.58 -0.74 17.93
CA VAL A 27 18.28 -1.32 16.77
C VAL A 27 18.99 -0.23 15.97
N VAL A 28 18.34 0.90 15.70
CA VAL A 28 18.98 2.01 14.98
C VAL A 28 20.14 2.62 15.79
N GLU A 29 19.99 2.77 17.10
CA GLU A 29 21.03 3.28 17.99
C GLU A 29 22.25 2.36 18.01
N LEU A 30 22.04 1.04 18.13
CA LEU A 30 23.12 0.06 18.14
C LEU A 30 23.86 0.01 16.79
N LEU A 31 23.13 -0.03 15.67
CA LEU A 31 23.72 -0.18 14.35
C LEU A 31 24.32 1.13 13.82
N GLY A 32 23.72 2.27 14.18
CA GLY A 32 23.96 3.54 13.52
C GLY A 32 23.36 3.59 12.10
N PRO A 33 23.27 4.80 11.50
CA PRO A 33 22.52 5.02 10.26
C PRO A 33 23.09 4.25 9.06
N LEU A 34 24.41 4.10 8.97
CA LEU A 34 25.04 3.43 7.83
C LEU A 34 24.82 1.92 7.84
N ALA A 35 25.00 1.27 9.00
CA ALA A 35 24.80 -0.18 9.10
C ALA A 35 23.31 -0.54 9.05
N HIS A 36 22.44 0.29 9.64
CA HIS A 36 20.99 0.12 9.52
C HIS A 36 20.51 0.24 8.06
N ALA A 37 20.99 1.25 7.32
CA ALA A 37 20.67 1.40 5.90
C ALA A 37 21.21 0.24 5.04
N ALA A 38 22.38 -0.31 5.39
CA ALA A 38 22.94 -1.48 4.71
C ALA A 38 22.09 -2.74 4.98
N LEU A 39 21.68 -2.95 6.23
CA LEU A 39 20.77 -4.04 6.59
C LEU A 39 19.47 -3.97 5.79
N GLY A 40 18.88 -2.79 5.64
CA GLY A 40 17.68 -2.58 4.81
C GLY A 40 17.86 -2.89 3.32
N ARG A 41 19.10 -2.99 2.82
CA ARG A 41 19.43 -3.42 1.44
C ARG A 41 19.80 -4.91 1.34
N GLY A 42 19.72 -5.66 2.44
CA GLY A 42 20.16 -7.05 2.49
C GLY A 42 21.69 -7.21 2.54
N GLU A 43 22.42 -6.21 3.06
CA GLU A 43 23.88 -6.25 3.24
C GLU A 43 24.20 -6.46 4.74
N PRO A 44 24.42 -7.70 5.22
CA PRO A 44 24.46 -7.98 6.66
C PRO A 44 25.78 -7.60 7.34
N GLU A 45 26.90 -7.60 6.61
CA GLU A 45 28.25 -7.43 7.16
C GLU A 45 28.45 -6.15 8.00
N PRO A 46 27.97 -4.96 7.59
CA PRO A 46 28.04 -3.77 8.43
C PRO A 46 27.31 -3.93 9.77
N ALA A 47 26.16 -4.60 9.78
CA ALA A 47 25.39 -4.85 10.99
C ALA A 47 26.06 -5.92 11.88
N LEU A 48 26.64 -6.97 11.29
CA LEU A 48 27.44 -7.96 12.03
C LEU A 48 28.60 -7.29 12.80
N ARG A 49 29.31 -6.36 12.15
CA ARG A 49 30.39 -5.62 12.80
C ARG A 49 29.90 -4.70 13.90
N ALA A 50 28.80 -3.98 13.67
CA ALA A 50 28.23 -3.07 14.65
C ALA A 50 27.72 -3.80 15.91
N THR A 51 27.27 -5.05 15.76
CA THR A 51 26.69 -5.83 16.87
C THR A 51 27.74 -6.60 17.70
N ALA A 52 29.00 -6.68 17.27
CA ALA A 52 30.03 -7.51 17.92
C ALA A 52 30.18 -7.23 19.42
N ASP A 53 30.17 -5.95 19.82
CA ASP A 53 30.23 -5.50 21.21
C ASP A 53 28.85 -5.04 21.75
N GLY A 54 27.76 -5.37 21.05
CA GLY A 54 26.40 -4.93 21.33
C GLY A 54 25.69 -5.63 22.49
N GLY A 55 26.38 -6.51 23.22
CA GLY A 55 25.84 -7.23 24.37
C GLY A 55 24.56 -8.03 24.06
N PRO A 56 23.58 -8.08 24.99
CA PRO A 56 22.31 -8.77 24.78
C PRO A 56 21.52 -8.26 23.57
N LEU A 57 21.49 -6.94 23.32
CA LEU A 57 20.81 -6.37 22.17
C LEU A 57 21.46 -6.81 20.84
N GLY A 58 22.79 -6.77 20.77
CA GLY A 58 23.55 -7.27 19.62
C GLY A 58 23.30 -8.76 19.36
N THR A 59 23.14 -9.55 20.43
CA THR A 59 22.77 -10.97 20.33
C THR A 59 21.41 -11.15 19.67
N LEU A 60 20.39 -10.37 20.08
CA LEU A 60 19.05 -10.45 19.45
C LEU A 60 19.05 -9.95 18.01
N VAL A 61 19.82 -8.90 17.70
CA VAL A 61 19.96 -8.42 16.31
C VAL A 61 20.59 -9.49 15.43
N ARG A 62 21.68 -10.13 15.86
CA ARG A 62 22.31 -11.22 15.11
C ARG A 62 21.37 -12.42 14.93
N LEU A 63 20.67 -12.78 16.00
CA LEU A 63 19.75 -13.92 16.02
C LEU A 63 18.53 -13.74 15.10
N PHE A 64 17.81 -12.62 15.23
CA PHE A 64 16.53 -12.41 14.54
C PHE A 64 16.65 -11.63 13.23
N LEU A 65 17.58 -10.66 13.12
CA LEU A 65 17.67 -9.80 11.92
C LEU A 65 18.78 -10.23 10.95
N LEU A 66 19.79 -10.96 11.41
CA LEU A 66 20.91 -11.42 10.58
C LEU A 66 20.93 -12.94 10.36
N GLY A 67 20.07 -13.70 11.06
CA GLY A 67 19.95 -15.15 10.88
C GLY A 67 21.12 -15.96 11.45
N GLU A 68 21.95 -15.36 12.30
CA GLU A 68 23.14 -16.00 12.87
C GLU A 68 22.80 -17.01 13.97
N ALA A 69 23.69 -18.00 14.14
CA ALA A 69 23.65 -18.90 15.29
C ALA A 69 24.42 -18.29 16.44
N GLU A 70 23.75 -18.14 17.57
CA GLU A 70 24.32 -17.54 18.77
C GLU A 70 24.52 -18.60 19.86
N PRO A 71 25.60 -18.50 20.67
CA PRO A 71 25.83 -19.42 21.78
C PRO A 71 24.65 -19.44 22.75
N ALA A 72 24.24 -20.62 23.20
CA ALA A 72 23.06 -20.79 24.06
C ALA A 72 23.11 -19.94 25.34
N ALA A 73 24.29 -19.68 25.90
CA ALA A 73 24.48 -18.84 27.08
C ALA A 73 24.14 -17.35 26.82
N ASP A 74 24.51 -16.84 25.65
CA ASP A 74 24.27 -15.43 25.27
C ASP A 74 22.78 -15.23 24.96
N VAL A 75 22.17 -16.16 24.23
CA VAL A 75 20.72 -16.16 23.98
C VAL A 75 19.94 -16.27 25.29
N ALA A 76 20.37 -17.13 26.22
CA ALA A 76 19.75 -17.25 27.54
C ALA A 76 19.88 -15.98 28.39
N ALA A 77 20.94 -15.19 28.19
CA ALA A 77 21.08 -13.88 28.83
C ALA A 77 20.14 -12.84 28.18
N ALA A 78 20.04 -12.85 26.85
CA ALA A 78 19.25 -11.87 26.10
C ALA A 78 17.74 -12.10 26.17
N LEU A 79 17.29 -13.34 26.38
CA LEU A 79 15.87 -13.70 26.44
C LEU A 79 15.28 -13.78 27.85
N ARG A 80 16.00 -13.43 28.92
CA ARG A 80 15.40 -13.46 30.28
C ARG A 80 14.19 -12.52 30.34
N PRO A 81 13.06 -12.94 30.94
CA PRO A 81 12.87 -14.13 31.78
C PRO A 81 12.42 -15.41 31.04
N LEU A 82 12.41 -15.48 29.71
CA LEU A 82 12.02 -16.66 28.94
C LEU A 82 13.13 -17.74 28.96
N PRO A 83 12.87 -18.96 29.46
CA PRO A 83 13.81 -20.07 29.39
C PRO A 83 14.03 -20.56 27.95
N ILE A 84 15.27 -20.93 27.62
CA ILE A 84 15.65 -21.38 26.27
C ILE A 84 14.94 -22.67 25.86
N ASP A 85 14.79 -23.62 26.78
CA ASP A 85 14.07 -24.87 26.53
C ASP A 85 12.61 -24.61 26.17
N GLU A 86 11.98 -23.62 26.81
CA GLU A 86 10.63 -23.18 26.45
C GLU A 86 10.59 -22.41 25.11
N ALA A 87 11.62 -21.63 24.79
CA ALA A 87 11.71 -20.93 23.51
C ALA A 87 11.91 -21.90 22.33
N VAL A 88 12.70 -22.96 22.53
CA VAL A 88 12.89 -24.05 21.55
C VAL A 88 11.63 -24.90 21.43
N ALA A 89 11.03 -25.32 22.55
CA ALA A 89 9.80 -26.11 22.55
C ALA A 89 8.63 -25.34 21.91
N GLY A 90 8.58 -24.03 22.10
CA GLY A 90 7.59 -23.14 21.47
C GLY A 90 7.84 -22.85 19.99
N GLY A 91 8.98 -23.26 19.43
CA GLY A 91 9.35 -23.00 18.05
C GLY A 91 9.73 -21.54 17.77
N VAL A 92 10.13 -20.78 18.80
CA VAL A 92 10.75 -19.46 18.63
C VAL A 92 12.21 -19.61 18.19
N LEU A 93 12.89 -20.63 18.75
CA LEU A 93 14.27 -20.97 18.46
C LEU A 93 14.40 -22.40 17.94
N ALA A 94 15.48 -22.68 17.21
CA ALA A 94 15.89 -24.01 16.83
C ALA A 94 17.35 -24.26 17.25
N ALA A 95 17.67 -25.52 17.57
CA ALA A 95 19.03 -25.93 17.87
C ALA A 95 19.88 -25.98 16.58
N ASP A 96 21.08 -25.44 16.65
CA ASP A 96 22.11 -25.53 15.60
C ASP A 96 23.45 -25.93 16.23
N GLY A 97 23.67 -27.25 16.35
CA GLY A 97 24.81 -27.78 17.10
C GLY A 97 24.75 -27.38 18.58
N ASP A 98 25.80 -26.69 19.04
CA ASP A 98 25.89 -26.13 20.41
C ASP A 98 25.34 -24.70 20.53
N SER A 99 24.84 -24.14 19.42
CA SER A 99 24.27 -22.80 19.31
C SER A 99 22.76 -22.86 19.04
N LEU A 100 22.13 -21.69 19.03
CA LEU A 100 20.70 -21.52 18.74
C LEU A 100 20.52 -20.53 17.59
N ARG A 101 19.51 -20.78 16.75
CA ARG A 101 19.05 -19.87 15.71
C ARG A 101 17.59 -19.51 15.92
N ALA A 102 17.15 -18.42 15.31
CA ALA A 102 15.74 -18.11 15.18
C ALA A 102 15.02 -19.18 14.36
N ALA A 103 13.82 -19.57 14.79
CA ALA A 103 12.92 -20.45 14.03
C ALA A 103 11.73 -19.69 13.42
N VAL A 104 11.53 -18.44 13.84
CA VAL A 104 10.57 -17.45 13.32
C VAL A 104 11.27 -16.10 13.24
N ASP A 105 10.85 -15.24 12.31
CA ASP A 105 11.30 -13.85 12.30
C ASP A 105 10.50 -13.05 13.32
N ILE A 106 11.19 -12.22 14.11
CA ILE A 106 10.58 -11.30 15.06
C ILE A 106 11.25 -9.95 14.87
N ARG A 107 10.63 -9.09 14.05
CA ARG A 107 11.24 -7.86 13.58
C ARG A 107 10.69 -6.64 14.31
N PRO A 108 11.55 -5.78 14.90
CA PRO A 108 11.15 -4.46 15.34
C PRO A 108 10.68 -3.63 14.14
N HIS A 109 9.51 -3.02 14.28
CA HIS A 109 8.84 -2.27 13.22
C HIS A 109 8.24 -1.00 13.80
N SER A 110 8.50 0.16 13.17
CA SER A 110 8.00 1.45 13.64
C SER A 110 7.06 2.13 12.65
N ALA A 111 6.19 2.98 13.18
CA ALA A 111 5.33 3.86 12.39
C ALA A 111 5.12 5.19 13.13
N GLY A 112 5.89 6.21 12.76
CA GLY A 112 5.90 7.47 13.51
C GLY A 112 6.42 7.24 14.94
N PRO A 113 5.68 7.61 15.99
CA PRO A 113 6.11 7.41 17.38
C PRO A 113 5.91 5.98 17.89
N ASP A 114 5.17 5.14 17.17
CA ASP A 114 4.86 3.77 17.60
C ASP A 114 5.96 2.79 17.20
N SER A 115 6.26 1.85 18.10
CA SER A 115 7.24 0.78 17.91
C SER A 115 6.63 -0.55 18.33
N TRP A 116 6.76 -1.55 17.45
CA TRP A 116 6.11 -2.85 17.56
C TRP A 116 7.06 -3.99 17.20
N TRP A 117 6.67 -5.22 17.52
CA TRP A 117 7.30 -6.45 17.03
C TRP A 117 6.37 -7.21 16.10
N VAL A 118 6.81 -7.50 14.89
CA VAL A 118 6.05 -8.32 13.93
C VAL A 118 6.64 -9.72 13.89
N VAL A 119 5.79 -10.74 14.05
CA VAL A 119 6.17 -12.15 13.97
C VAL A 119 5.78 -12.70 12.62
N SER A 120 6.72 -13.35 11.92
CA SER A 120 6.49 -14.02 10.65
C SER A 120 7.37 -15.26 10.48
N ASP A 121 7.26 -15.92 9.34
CA ASP A 121 8.28 -16.90 8.96
C ASP A 121 9.59 -16.19 8.57
N LEU A 122 10.68 -16.95 8.60
CA LEU A 122 12.00 -16.47 8.19
C LEU A 122 12.03 -16.17 6.69
N ASP A 123 12.54 -14.99 6.34
CA ASP A 123 12.81 -14.61 4.96
C ASP A 123 13.76 -15.60 4.28
N ALA A 124 13.70 -15.70 2.94
CA ALA A 124 14.53 -16.63 2.17
C ALA A 124 16.02 -16.51 2.48
N ASP A 125 16.52 -15.30 2.67
CA ASP A 125 17.95 -15.02 2.91
C ASP A 125 18.40 -15.33 4.34
N LEU A 126 17.45 -15.45 5.29
CA LEU A 126 17.72 -15.80 6.69
C LEU A 126 17.58 -17.30 6.96
N ARG A 127 17.10 -18.07 5.99
CA ARG A 127 16.88 -19.51 6.14
C ARG A 127 18.17 -20.30 5.91
N PRO A 128 18.47 -21.32 6.75
CA PRO A 128 19.59 -22.22 6.50
C PRO A 128 19.43 -22.97 5.17
N ASP A 129 20.56 -23.27 4.53
CA ASP A 129 20.60 -24.04 3.28
C ASP A 129 19.79 -25.35 3.42
N GLY A 130 18.86 -25.57 2.49
CA GLY A 130 18.00 -26.75 2.44
C GLY A 130 16.65 -26.62 3.14
N TRP A 131 16.35 -25.49 3.79
CA TRP A 131 14.99 -25.22 4.31
C TRP A 131 14.04 -24.81 3.18
N ALA A 132 13.19 -25.75 2.75
CA ALA A 132 12.17 -25.49 1.73
C ALA A 132 11.12 -24.47 2.22
N THR A 133 10.68 -23.57 1.34
CA THR A 133 9.52 -22.70 1.61
C THR A 133 8.27 -23.57 1.68
N GLY A 134 7.58 -23.56 2.82
CA GLY A 134 6.30 -24.22 2.97
C GLY A 134 5.22 -23.56 2.11
N VAL A 135 4.19 -24.32 1.72
CA VAL A 135 3.02 -23.78 1.00
C VAL A 135 2.25 -22.77 1.89
N ASP A 136 2.31 -22.97 3.21
CA ASP A 136 1.71 -22.16 4.26
C ASP A 136 2.61 -21.02 4.75
N HIS A 137 3.71 -20.71 4.06
CA HIS A 137 4.67 -19.67 4.46
C HIS A 137 4.01 -18.30 4.60
N VAL A 138 4.31 -17.61 5.70
CA VAL A 138 3.76 -16.29 6.05
C VAL A 138 4.86 -15.24 5.97
N LEU A 139 4.73 -14.34 4.99
CA LEU A 139 5.67 -13.24 4.80
C LEU A 139 5.63 -12.24 5.97
N GLY A 140 6.80 -11.70 6.29
CA GLY A 140 6.96 -10.58 7.21
C GLY A 140 6.62 -9.22 6.60
N VAL A 141 7.20 -8.17 7.17
CA VAL A 141 7.02 -6.80 6.69
C VAL A 141 7.82 -6.60 5.40
N GLY A 142 7.12 -6.66 4.26
CA GLY A 142 7.69 -6.47 2.92
C GLY A 142 7.22 -5.18 2.23
N HIS A 143 7.78 -4.93 1.03
CA HIS A 143 7.46 -3.75 0.21
C HIS A 143 5.97 -3.61 -0.13
N ALA A 144 5.28 -4.72 -0.41
CA ALA A 144 3.84 -4.70 -0.71
C ALA A 144 3.04 -4.24 0.52
N SER A 145 3.26 -4.87 1.68
CA SER A 145 2.63 -4.48 2.93
C SER A 145 2.86 -3.00 3.26
N MET A 146 4.10 -2.51 3.12
CA MET A 146 4.42 -1.10 3.37
C MET A 146 3.83 -0.15 2.32
N SER A 147 3.69 -0.58 1.06
CA SER A 147 2.99 0.21 0.04
C SER A 147 1.53 0.40 0.41
N LEU A 148 0.84 -0.66 0.85
CA LEU A 148 -0.55 -0.56 1.30
C LEU A 148 -0.69 0.31 2.56
N VAL A 149 0.23 0.17 3.52
CA VAL A 149 0.27 1.03 4.72
C VAL A 149 0.37 2.51 4.35
N ARG A 150 1.17 2.87 3.33
CA ARG A 150 1.30 4.25 2.83
C ARG A 150 0.08 4.71 2.02
N ALA A 151 -0.66 3.79 1.41
CA ALA A 151 -1.87 4.10 0.64
C ALA A 151 -3.17 4.05 1.45
N THR A 152 -3.11 3.58 2.69
CA THR A 152 -4.28 3.46 3.57
C THR A 152 -4.51 4.76 4.32
N SER A 153 -5.74 5.28 4.25
CA SER A 153 -6.21 6.38 5.11
C SER A 153 -6.11 5.99 6.58
N ARG A 154 -5.69 6.94 7.42
CA ARG A 154 -5.62 6.77 8.88
C ARG A 154 -6.63 7.66 9.61
N ARG A 155 -7.73 8.03 8.95
CA ARG A 155 -8.83 8.76 9.61
C ARG A 155 -9.36 7.92 10.77
N GLN A 156 -9.79 8.57 11.85
CA GLN A 156 -10.33 7.88 13.00
C GLN A 156 -11.64 7.16 12.64
N VAL A 157 -11.72 5.86 12.91
CA VAL A 157 -12.85 5.00 12.53
C VAL A 157 -13.28 4.09 13.67
N GLY A 158 -14.55 3.67 13.66
CA GLY A 158 -15.11 2.80 14.69
C GLY A 158 -14.77 1.31 14.49
N SER A 159 -14.50 0.89 13.26
CA SER A 159 -14.25 -0.51 12.91
C SER A 159 -13.43 -0.69 11.63
N VAL A 160 -12.38 -1.51 11.71
CA VAL A 160 -11.54 -1.93 10.57
C VAL A 160 -11.63 -3.44 10.38
N LEU A 161 -11.70 -3.87 9.12
CA LEU A 161 -11.48 -5.25 8.70
C LEU A 161 -10.17 -5.36 7.92
N ASP A 162 -9.28 -6.27 8.34
CA ASP A 162 -8.09 -6.69 7.61
C ASP A 162 -8.34 -8.06 6.95
N VAL A 163 -8.39 -8.11 5.62
CA VAL A 163 -8.65 -9.32 4.84
C VAL A 163 -7.35 -9.90 4.29
N GLY A 164 -7.05 -11.15 4.67
CA GLY A 164 -5.76 -11.78 4.37
C GLY A 164 -4.65 -11.19 5.25
N THR A 165 -4.85 -11.22 6.57
CA THR A 165 -4.02 -10.47 7.53
C THR A 165 -2.54 -10.91 7.55
N GLY A 166 -2.23 -12.15 7.16
CA GLY A 166 -0.86 -12.65 7.14
C GLY A 166 -0.21 -12.57 8.53
N CYS A 167 0.88 -11.80 8.65
CA CYS A 167 1.57 -11.52 9.92
C CYS A 167 0.91 -10.44 10.78
N GLY A 168 -0.19 -9.84 10.32
CA GLY A 168 -0.96 -8.83 11.07
C GLY A 168 -0.55 -7.39 10.83
N VAL A 169 0.31 -7.10 9.85
CA VAL A 169 0.89 -5.75 9.67
C VAL A 169 -0.17 -4.67 9.38
N GLN A 170 -1.20 -4.93 8.57
CA GLN A 170 -2.21 -3.90 8.29
C GLN A 170 -3.08 -3.64 9.54
N ALA A 171 -3.55 -4.69 10.22
CA ALA A 171 -4.22 -4.60 11.51
C ALA A 171 -3.37 -3.87 12.58
N LEU A 172 -2.06 -4.07 12.59
CA LEU A 172 -1.14 -3.36 13.48
C LEU A 172 -1.20 -1.85 13.25
N HIS A 173 -1.09 -1.38 12.01
CA HIS A 173 -1.23 0.04 11.69
C HIS A 173 -2.66 0.54 11.94
N ALA A 174 -3.68 -0.30 11.74
CA ALA A 174 -5.08 0.02 12.06
C ALA A 174 -5.28 0.35 13.55
N SER A 175 -4.50 -0.24 14.45
CA SER A 175 -4.60 0.01 15.91
C SER A 175 -4.36 1.47 16.32
N THR A 176 -3.76 2.28 15.44
CA THR A 176 -3.49 3.71 15.69
C THR A 176 -4.71 4.61 15.41
N HIS A 177 -5.72 4.11 14.70
CA HIS A 177 -6.87 4.92 14.26
C HIS A 177 -8.22 4.19 14.30
N ALA A 178 -8.24 2.91 14.65
CA ALA A 178 -9.45 2.11 14.75
C ALA A 178 -9.81 1.80 16.22
N GLN A 179 -11.10 1.88 16.55
CA GLN A 179 -11.58 1.46 17.88
C GLN A 179 -11.70 -0.06 18.01
N ARG A 180 -11.98 -0.77 16.91
CA ARG A 180 -12.15 -2.22 16.86
C ARG A 180 -11.56 -2.76 15.57
N ILE A 181 -10.86 -3.88 15.65
CA ILE A 181 -10.20 -4.50 14.50
C ILE A 181 -10.63 -5.96 14.44
N THR A 182 -11.03 -6.38 13.24
CA THR A 182 -11.21 -7.79 12.89
C THR A 182 -10.20 -8.12 11.80
N ALA A 183 -9.50 -9.23 11.94
CA ALA A 183 -8.52 -9.71 10.98
C ALA A 183 -8.85 -11.14 10.57
N THR A 184 -8.79 -11.41 9.27
CA THR A 184 -9.20 -12.69 8.69
C THR A 184 -8.09 -13.27 7.84
N ASP A 185 -7.97 -14.59 7.85
CA ASP A 185 -7.08 -15.33 6.96
C ASP A 185 -7.60 -16.75 6.76
N VAL A 186 -7.26 -17.36 5.63
CA VAL A 186 -7.55 -18.78 5.38
C VAL A 186 -6.48 -19.68 6.02
N SER A 187 -5.29 -19.13 6.27
CA SER A 187 -4.17 -19.86 6.87
C SER A 187 -4.21 -19.83 8.39
N THR A 188 -4.42 -20.99 9.00
CA THR A 188 -4.27 -21.17 10.46
C THR A 188 -2.88 -20.77 10.97
N ARG A 189 -1.83 -20.94 10.15
CA ARG A 189 -0.48 -20.47 10.47
C ARG A 189 -0.41 -18.95 10.50
N ALA A 190 -0.99 -18.27 9.50
CA ALA A 190 -1.04 -16.80 9.45
C ALA A 190 -1.76 -16.25 10.69
N LEU A 191 -2.93 -16.78 11.03
CA LEU A 191 -3.66 -16.38 12.23
C LEU A 191 -2.86 -16.59 13.51
N ALA A 192 -2.10 -17.70 13.63
CA ALA A 192 -1.26 -17.94 14.79
C ALA A 192 -0.11 -16.92 14.93
N LEU A 193 0.54 -16.56 13.81
CA LEU A 193 1.61 -15.57 13.80
C LEU A 193 1.08 -14.14 14.00
N ALA A 194 -0.05 -13.78 13.38
CA ALA A 194 -0.75 -12.52 13.63
C ALA A 194 -1.17 -12.40 15.11
N ALA A 195 -1.73 -13.47 15.71
CA ALA A 195 -2.06 -13.50 17.14
C ALA A 195 -0.81 -13.22 18.01
N ALA A 196 0.34 -13.77 17.62
CA ALA A 196 1.59 -13.51 18.31
C ALA A 196 2.06 -12.07 18.16
N THR A 197 1.99 -11.49 16.95
CA THR A 197 2.21 -10.06 16.69
C THR A 197 1.31 -9.21 17.60
N PHE A 198 0.01 -9.45 17.63
CA PHE A 198 -0.91 -8.63 18.42
C PHE A 198 -0.66 -8.77 19.93
N ARG A 199 -0.39 -9.98 20.41
CA ARG A 199 -0.08 -10.21 21.84
C ARG A 199 1.23 -9.53 22.25
N LEU A 200 2.29 -9.69 21.44
CA LEU A 200 3.57 -9.02 21.69
C LEU A 200 3.40 -7.51 21.77
N ASN A 201 2.43 -6.94 21.06
CA ASN A 201 2.18 -5.50 21.03
C ASN A 201 1.03 -5.03 21.94
N ARG A 202 0.35 -5.95 22.64
CA ARG A 202 -0.83 -5.67 23.49
C ARG A 202 -1.98 -5.00 22.74
N ILE A 203 -2.23 -5.46 21.51
CA ILE A 203 -3.33 -4.97 20.66
C ILE A 203 -4.45 -6.02 20.69
N ASP A 204 -5.69 -5.56 20.86
CA ASP A 204 -6.87 -6.41 20.83
C ASP A 204 -7.42 -6.50 19.40
N VAL A 205 -7.44 -7.70 18.84
CA VAL A 205 -7.89 -7.97 17.47
C VAL A 205 -8.72 -9.24 17.47
N GLU A 206 -9.92 -9.16 16.89
CA GLU A 206 -10.74 -10.34 16.64
C GLU A 206 -10.18 -11.10 15.42
N LEU A 207 -9.73 -12.34 15.63
CA LEU A 207 -9.26 -13.22 14.56
C LEU A 207 -10.37 -14.16 14.11
N ALA A 208 -10.54 -14.33 12.79
CA ALA A 208 -11.45 -15.33 12.23
C ALA A 208 -10.86 -16.04 11.01
N GLU A 209 -10.98 -17.37 11.00
CA GLU A 209 -10.51 -18.22 9.90
C GLU A 209 -11.57 -18.35 8.82
N GLY A 210 -11.17 -18.17 7.57
CA GLY A 210 -11.95 -18.57 6.40
C GLY A 210 -11.61 -17.79 5.15
N GLU A 211 -12.33 -18.10 4.07
CA GLU A 211 -12.04 -17.58 2.75
C GLU A 211 -12.63 -16.18 2.55
N TRP A 212 -11.80 -15.24 2.11
CA TRP A 212 -12.23 -13.89 1.73
C TRP A 212 -13.09 -13.22 2.82
N PHE A 213 -14.35 -12.92 2.50
CA PHE A 213 -15.30 -12.27 3.42
C PHE A 213 -16.27 -13.25 4.11
N GLU A 214 -16.11 -14.57 3.92
CA GLU A 214 -16.94 -15.61 4.53
C GLU A 214 -17.07 -15.44 6.06
N PRO A 215 -15.98 -15.23 6.83
CA PRO A 215 -16.04 -15.23 8.29
C PRO A 215 -16.81 -14.05 8.88
N VAL A 216 -16.98 -12.98 8.08
CA VAL A 216 -17.59 -11.72 8.49
C VAL A 216 -18.90 -11.44 7.75
N ARG A 217 -19.50 -12.46 7.13
CA ARG A 217 -20.77 -12.35 6.42
C ARG A 217 -21.84 -11.66 7.28
N GLY A 218 -22.48 -10.64 6.72
CA GLY A 218 -23.53 -9.86 7.39
C GLY A 218 -23.03 -8.75 8.31
N ARG A 219 -21.71 -8.61 8.48
CA ARG A 219 -21.09 -7.47 9.18
C ARG A 219 -20.72 -6.38 8.19
N ARG A 220 -20.59 -5.15 8.70
CA ARG A 220 -20.10 -3.99 7.97
C ARG A 220 -19.06 -3.24 8.79
N PHE A 221 -18.15 -2.57 8.11
CA PHE A 221 -17.00 -1.88 8.68
C PHE A 221 -16.88 -0.46 8.12
N ASP A 222 -16.27 0.43 8.90
CA ASP A 222 -16.02 1.81 8.47
C ASP A 222 -14.83 1.89 7.51
N GLN A 223 -13.93 0.90 7.60
CA GLN A 223 -12.82 0.72 6.70
C GLN A 223 -12.49 -0.77 6.51
N VAL A 224 -12.12 -1.14 5.29
CA VAL A 224 -11.60 -2.47 4.95
C VAL A 224 -10.25 -2.29 4.28
N VAL A 225 -9.24 -3.03 4.74
CA VAL A 225 -7.92 -3.09 4.12
C VAL A 225 -7.67 -4.52 3.61
N CYS A 226 -7.10 -4.64 2.43
CA CYS A 226 -6.85 -5.94 1.82
C CYS A 226 -5.55 -5.92 1.02
N ASN A 227 -4.62 -6.81 1.36
CA ASN A 227 -3.48 -7.13 0.51
C ASN A 227 -3.70 -8.53 -0.08
N PRO A 228 -4.57 -8.68 -1.09
CA PRO A 228 -4.95 -10.00 -1.58
C PRO A 228 -3.76 -10.73 -2.21
N PRO A 229 -3.82 -12.06 -2.38
CA PRO A 229 -2.87 -12.80 -3.20
C PRO A 229 -3.07 -12.41 -4.70
N PHE A 230 -2.52 -11.26 -5.08
CA PHE A 230 -2.78 -10.59 -6.36
C PHE A 230 -1.85 -11.05 -7.50
N VAL A 231 -1.10 -12.14 -7.34
CA VAL A 231 -0.27 -12.66 -8.43
C VAL A 231 -1.17 -13.20 -9.54
N VAL A 232 -0.91 -12.70 -10.74
CA VAL A 232 -1.70 -12.88 -11.95
C VAL A 232 -1.10 -14.00 -12.80
N GLY A 233 -1.87 -15.06 -13.02
CA GLY A 233 -1.37 -16.19 -13.79
C GLY A 233 -2.38 -17.33 -13.96
N PRO A 234 -1.91 -18.51 -14.38
CA PRO A 234 -2.73 -19.71 -14.47
C PRO A 234 -3.42 -20.03 -13.12
N PRO A 235 -4.63 -20.62 -13.12
CA PRO A 235 -5.35 -20.96 -11.89
C PRO A 235 -4.65 -22.10 -11.14
N ARG A 236 -3.74 -21.75 -10.24
CA ARG A 236 -2.95 -22.66 -9.42
C ARG A 236 -2.67 -22.00 -8.07
N THR A 237 -2.42 -22.83 -7.05
CA THR A 237 -1.95 -22.38 -5.74
C THR A 237 -0.68 -23.13 -5.42
N ASP A 238 0.47 -22.54 -5.78
CA ASP A 238 1.77 -23.07 -5.37
C ASP A 238 2.14 -22.52 -3.96
N TYR A 239 1.75 -21.27 -3.66
CA TYR A 239 1.99 -20.58 -2.40
C TYR A 239 0.78 -19.74 -1.95
N VAL A 240 0.24 -20.01 -0.75
CA VAL A 240 -1.01 -19.39 -0.25
C VAL A 240 -0.92 -17.87 -0.14
N TYR A 241 0.24 -17.32 0.21
CA TYR A 241 0.42 -15.88 0.44
C TYR A 241 0.30 -15.01 -0.82
N ARG A 242 0.39 -15.61 -2.02
CA ARG A 242 0.44 -14.85 -3.28
C ARG A 242 -0.42 -15.44 -4.41
N ASP A 243 -0.70 -16.74 -4.38
CA ASP A 243 -1.48 -17.42 -5.41
C ASP A 243 -2.92 -17.60 -4.92
N SER A 244 -3.85 -16.88 -5.53
CA SER A 244 -5.28 -16.96 -5.17
C SER A 244 -5.97 -18.26 -5.58
N GLY A 245 -5.35 -19.05 -6.47
CA GLY A 245 -5.99 -20.17 -7.16
C GLY A 245 -6.97 -19.75 -8.27
N LEU A 246 -7.26 -18.46 -8.41
CA LEU A 246 -8.08 -17.91 -9.48
C LEU A 246 -7.23 -17.60 -10.72
N ALA A 247 -7.87 -17.56 -11.88
CA ALA A 247 -7.18 -17.30 -13.13
C ALA A 247 -6.98 -15.79 -13.34
N GLY A 248 -5.82 -15.40 -13.83
CA GLY A 248 -5.56 -14.01 -14.18
C GLY A 248 -5.65 -13.10 -12.95
N ASP A 249 -6.42 -12.04 -13.08
CA ASP A 249 -6.68 -11.01 -12.07
C ASP A 249 -8.06 -11.13 -11.42
N ASP A 250 -8.67 -12.31 -11.49
CA ASP A 250 -9.97 -12.59 -10.90
C ASP A 250 -9.98 -12.41 -9.37
N ALA A 251 -8.84 -12.54 -8.69
CA ALA A 251 -8.71 -12.22 -7.27
C ALA A 251 -8.94 -10.73 -6.98
N SER A 252 -8.25 -9.84 -7.71
CA SER A 252 -8.46 -8.40 -7.65
C SER A 252 -9.92 -8.07 -7.97
N ALA A 253 -10.46 -8.65 -9.04
CA ALA A 253 -11.84 -8.43 -9.47
C ALA A 253 -12.86 -8.89 -8.41
N LEU A 254 -12.61 -10.02 -7.73
CA LEU A 254 -13.45 -10.55 -6.67
C LEU A 254 -13.50 -9.59 -5.48
N VAL A 255 -12.34 -9.13 -5.01
CA VAL A 255 -12.27 -8.21 -3.87
C VAL A 255 -12.94 -6.89 -4.21
N VAL A 256 -12.60 -6.27 -5.35
CA VAL A 256 -13.22 -5.00 -5.80
C VAL A 256 -14.75 -5.11 -5.91
N ARG A 257 -15.25 -6.26 -6.36
CA ARG A 257 -16.69 -6.50 -6.50
C ARG A 257 -17.41 -6.70 -5.17
N GLN A 258 -16.80 -7.44 -4.24
CA GLN A 258 -17.45 -7.83 -2.98
C GLN A 258 -17.28 -6.80 -1.87
N LEU A 259 -16.10 -6.17 -1.77
CA LEU A 259 -15.71 -5.29 -0.68
C LEU A 259 -16.78 -4.23 -0.36
N PRO A 260 -17.37 -3.51 -1.34
CA PRO A 260 -18.36 -2.48 -1.04
C PRO A 260 -19.57 -2.98 -0.22
N SER A 261 -19.93 -4.26 -0.34
CA SER A 261 -21.04 -4.83 0.43
C SER A 261 -20.75 -4.98 1.94
N PHE A 262 -19.46 -4.92 2.33
CA PHE A 262 -18.97 -4.99 3.71
C PHE A 262 -18.63 -3.62 4.30
N LEU A 263 -18.89 -2.53 3.57
CA LEU A 263 -18.69 -1.17 4.06
C LEU A 263 -19.98 -0.61 4.69
N ASN A 264 -19.82 0.17 5.74
CA ASN A 264 -20.85 1.13 6.19
C ASN A 264 -21.05 2.22 5.12
N GLU A 265 -22.15 2.97 5.20
CA GLU A 265 -22.33 4.16 4.36
C GLU A 265 -21.17 5.14 4.60
N GLY A 266 -20.54 5.62 3.52
CA GLY A 266 -19.32 6.44 3.59
C GLY A 266 -18.05 5.70 4.02
N GLY A 267 -18.13 4.40 4.33
CA GLY A 267 -16.96 3.58 4.65
C GLY A 267 -16.05 3.39 3.43
N THR A 268 -14.76 3.13 3.67
CA THR A 268 -13.76 3.00 2.59
C THR A 268 -13.09 1.64 2.53
N GLY A 269 -12.79 1.15 1.33
CA GLY A 269 -11.91 0.03 1.07
C GLY A 269 -10.59 0.49 0.49
N GLN A 270 -9.46 0.02 1.01
CA GLN A 270 -8.15 0.20 0.39
C GLN A 270 -7.50 -1.14 0.13
N LEU A 271 -7.06 -1.37 -1.11
CA LEU A 271 -6.38 -2.61 -1.48
C LEU A 271 -5.26 -2.39 -2.48
N LEU A 272 -4.32 -3.34 -2.47
CA LEU A 272 -3.45 -3.56 -3.62
C LEU A 272 -4.17 -4.43 -4.64
N ALA A 273 -3.97 -4.13 -5.92
CA ALA A 273 -4.50 -4.92 -6.99
C ALA A 273 -3.51 -4.99 -8.16
N SER A 274 -3.59 -6.10 -8.88
CA SER A 274 -2.99 -6.26 -10.20
C SER A 274 -4.08 -6.51 -11.22
N TRP A 275 -3.88 -6.04 -12.45
CA TRP A 275 -4.78 -6.27 -13.58
C TRP A 275 -4.02 -6.54 -14.87
N LEU A 276 -4.63 -7.33 -15.73
CA LEU A 276 -4.13 -7.65 -17.06
C LEU A 276 -4.37 -6.48 -18.02
N HIS A 277 -3.32 -6.09 -18.73
CA HIS A 277 -3.43 -5.37 -19.99
C HIS A 277 -3.55 -6.40 -21.11
N ARG A 278 -4.61 -6.26 -21.90
CA ARG A 278 -4.92 -7.19 -23.00
C ARG A 278 -4.97 -6.43 -24.30
N LYS A 279 -4.50 -7.08 -25.37
CA LYS A 279 -4.49 -6.47 -26.71
C LYS A 279 -5.89 -6.07 -27.13
N GLY A 280 -6.06 -4.79 -27.45
CA GLY A 280 -7.32 -4.24 -27.95
C GLY A 280 -8.38 -3.99 -26.87
N GLU A 281 -8.04 -4.15 -25.60
CA GLU A 281 -8.87 -3.72 -24.46
C GLU A 281 -8.26 -2.46 -23.84
N ASP A 282 -9.11 -1.51 -23.47
CA ASP A 282 -8.71 -0.43 -22.56
C ASP A 282 -8.77 -0.95 -21.11
N TRP A 283 -7.71 -0.71 -20.35
CA TRP A 283 -7.59 -1.27 -19.01
C TRP A 283 -8.54 -0.57 -18.03
N GLU A 284 -8.80 0.72 -18.22
CA GLU A 284 -9.70 1.54 -17.38
C GLU A 284 -11.13 0.99 -17.48
N ASP A 285 -11.61 0.81 -18.70
CA ASP A 285 -12.88 0.16 -19.02
C ASP A 285 -12.98 -1.23 -18.38
N ARG A 286 -11.88 -1.98 -18.37
CA ARG A 286 -11.85 -3.37 -17.89
C ARG A 286 -11.96 -3.45 -16.37
N VAL A 287 -11.16 -2.69 -15.63
CA VAL A 287 -11.20 -2.70 -14.16
C VAL A 287 -12.47 -2.05 -13.63
N SER A 288 -13.02 -1.05 -14.33
CA SER A 288 -14.29 -0.42 -13.98
C SER A 288 -15.46 -1.41 -14.00
N ARG A 289 -15.43 -2.43 -14.89
CA ARG A 289 -16.45 -3.50 -14.95
C ARG A 289 -16.42 -4.46 -13.77
N TRP A 290 -15.40 -4.42 -12.92
CA TRP A 290 -15.36 -5.22 -11.70
C TRP A 290 -16.32 -4.70 -10.63
N LEU A 291 -16.59 -3.40 -10.66
CA LEU A 291 -17.45 -2.73 -9.71
C LEU A 291 -18.90 -3.22 -9.83
N PRO A 292 -19.66 -3.21 -8.72
CA PRO A 292 -21.11 -3.39 -8.79
C PRO A 292 -21.76 -2.24 -9.60
N PRO A 293 -22.98 -2.42 -10.13
CA PRO A 293 -23.64 -1.47 -11.04
C PRO A 293 -24.02 -0.10 -10.43
N GLY A 294 -23.62 0.21 -9.20
CA GLY A 294 -23.84 1.51 -8.56
C GLY A 294 -23.47 1.51 -7.07
N GLY A 295 -23.56 2.70 -6.45
CA GLY A 295 -23.34 2.90 -5.02
C GLY A 295 -21.89 2.79 -4.55
N VAL A 296 -20.93 3.02 -5.44
CA VAL A 296 -19.50 2.94 -5.15
C VAL A 296 -18.73 4.03 -5.87
N ASP A 297 -18.03 4.88 -5.12
CA ASP A 297 -16.94 5.69 -5.67
C ASP A 297 -15.67 4.83 -5.71
N ALA A 298 -14.92 4.90 -6.80
CA ALA A 298 -13.74 4.09 -7.02
C ALA A 298 -12.61 4.90 -7.66
N TRP A 299 -11.42 4.76 -7.10
CA TRP A 299 -10.20 5.34 -7.63
C TRP A 299 -9.17 4.23 -7.84
N PHE A 300 -8.89 3.93 -9.10
CA PHE A 300 -7.86 2.99 -9.52
C PHE A 300 -6.60 3.77 -9.87
N VAL A 301 -5.50 3.49 -9.19
CA VAL A 301 -4.22 4.17 -9.42
C VAL A 301 -3.21 3.13 -9.89
N GLN A 302 -2.87 3.17 -11.18
CA GLN A 302 -1.80 2.35 -11.74
C GLN A 302 -0.45 2.98 -11.40
N ARG A 303 0.37 2.28 -10.60
CA ARG A 303 1.72 2.75 -10.25
C ARG A 303 2.78 2.23 -11.20
N ASP A 304 2.58 1.02 -11.72
CA ASP A 304 3.56 0.34 -12.56
C ASP A 304 2.87 -0.60 -13.54
N VAL A 305 3.53 -0.89 -14.65
CA VAL A 305 3.12 -1.96 -15.58
C VAL A 305 4.34 -2.71 -16.09
N ALA A 306 4.34 -4.02 -15.84
CA ALA A 306 5.40 -4.93 -16.25
C ALA A 306 5.02 -5.67 -17.53
N ASP A 307 5.98 -5.88 -18.43
CA ASP A 307 5.79 -6.82 -19.53
C ASP A 307 5.72 -8.27 -19.02
N PRO A 308 5.09 -9.19 -19.76
CA PRO A 308 4.95 -10.59 -19.35
C PRO A 308 6.25 -11.29 -18.96
N ALA A 309 7.36 -11.02 -19.65
CA ALA A 309 8.64 -11.69 -19.37
C ALA A 309 9.28 -11.16 -18.09
N LEU A 310 9.26 -9.85 -17.88
CA LEU A 310 9.69 -9.23 -16.62
C LEU A 310 8.85 -9.73 -15.45
N TYR A 311 7.53 -9.77 -15.61
CA TYR A 311 6.58 -10.24 -14.61
C TYR A 311 6.90 -11.68 -14.16
N VAL A 312 6.93 -12.62 -15.11
CA VAL A 312 7.22 -14.04 -14.83
C VAL A 312 8.60 -14.20 -14.19
N GLY A 313 9.61 -13.48 -14.69
CA GLY A 313 10.96 -13.53 -14.13
C GLY A 313 11.02 -13.10 -12.67
N THR A 314 10.28 -12.05 -12.29
CA THR A 314 10.24 -11.54 -10.92
C THR A 314 9.60 -12.54 -9.96
N TRP A 315 8.42 -13.08 -10.28
CA TRP A 315 7.71 -14.00 -9.39
C TRP A 315 8.34 -15.40 -9.29
N LEU A 316 9.07 -15.83 -10.31
CA LEU A 316 9.88 -17.05 -10.22
C LEU A 316 11.08 -16.87 -9.29
N ARG A 317 11.76 -15.71 -9.33
CA ARG A 317 12.85 -15.42 -8.40
C ARG A 317 12.36 -15.29 -6.97
N ASP A 318 11.23 -14.62 -6.75
CA ASP A 318 10.55 -14.55 -5.44
C ASP A 318 10.27 -15.94 -4.85
N ALA A 319 9.89 -16.89 -5.70
CA ALA A 319 9.66 -18.28 -5.30
C ALA A 319 10.94 -19.11 -5.09
N GLY A 320 12.12 -18.52 -5.24
CA GLY A 320 13.41 -19.20 -5.17
C GLY A 320 13.77 -20.06 -6.39
N PHE A 321 13.09 -19.92 -7.54
CA PHE A 321 13.48 -20.63 -8.76
C PHE A 321 14.66 -19.93 -9.45
N ASP A 322 15.73 -20.69 -9.74
CA ASP A 322 16.73 -20.27 -10.71
C ASP A 322 16.12 -20.30 -12.12
N PRO A 323 16.02 -19.16 -12.84
CA PRO A 323 15.45 -19.11 -14.18
C PRO A 323 16.24 -19.91 -15.22
N ARG A 324 17.50 -20.26 -14.94
CA ARG A 324 18.34 -21.09 -15.83
C ARG A 324 18.11 -22.58 -15.63
N SER A 325 17.56 -22.99 -14.49
CA SER A 325 17.30 -24.38 -14.17
C SER A 325 16.24 -25.00 -15.10
N PRO A 326 16.27 -26.31 -15.38
CA PRO A 326 15.22 -26.97 -16.17
C PRO A 326 13.81 -26.79 -15.59
N ALA A 327 13.68 -26.72 -14.26
CA ALA A 327 12.40 -26.49 -13.59
C ALA A 327 11.92 -25.04 -13.77
N GLY A 328 12.79 -24.05 -13.55
CA GLY A 328 12.49 -22.63 -13.76
C GLY A 328 12.09 -22.34 -15.20
N ARG A 329 12.83 -22.89 -16.18
CA ARG A 329 12.51 -22.74 -17.61
C ARG A 329 11.14 -23.31 -17.99
N ARG A 330 10.76 -24.48 -17.45
CA ARG A 330 9.43 -25.06 -17.71
C ARG A 330 8.32 -24.21 -17.12
N LYS A 331 8.44 -23.79 -15.85
CA LYS A 331 7.45 -22.91 -15.22
C LYS A 331 7.32 -21.59 -15.96
N ALA A 332 8.44 -20.98 -16.38
CA ALA A 332 8.42 -19.75 -17.16
C ALA A 332 7.69 -19.93 -18.50
N ALA A 333 8.00 -21.01 -19.22
CA ALA A 333 7.35 -21.30 -20.51
C ALA A 333 5.84 -21.50 -20.34
N GLU A 334 5.40 -22.31 -19.38
CA GLU A 334 3.96 -22.53 -19.11
C GLU A 334 3.20 -21.23 -18.82
N TRP A 335 3.82 -20.32 -18.05
CA TRP A 335 3.20 -19.04 -17.70
C TRP A 335 3.15 -18.08 -18.89
N LEU A 336 4.23 -17.99 -19.66
CA LEU A 336 4.30 -17.14 -20.85
C LEU A 336 3.36 -17.65 -21.95
N ASP A 337 3.25 -18.97 -22.13
CA ASP A 337 2.29 -19.58 -23.06
C ASP A 337 0.84 -19.25 -22.64
N TRP A 338 0.55 -19.25 -21.33
CA TRP A 338 -0.75 -18.83 -20.82
C TRP A 338 -1.02 -17.35 -21.10
N PHE A 339 -0.06 -16.46 -20.87
CA PHE A 339 -0.20 -15.03 -21.20
C PHE A 339 -0.44 -14.82 -22.69
N ALA A 340 0.31 -15.50 -23.56
CA ALA A 340 0.13 -15.43 -24.99
C ALA A 340 -1.26 -15.94 -25.42
N ALA A 341 -1.76 -17.02 -24.81
CA ALA A 341 -3.09 -17.57 -25.11
C ALA A 341 -4.26 -16.69 -24.62
N ASN A 342 -4.00 -15.74 -23.73
CA ASN A 342 -5.00 -14.81 -23.17
C ASN A 342 -4.78 -13.36 -23.64
N ASP A 343 -4.00 -13.17 -24.71
CA ASP A 343 -3.70 -11.87 -25.33
C ASP A 343 -3.14 -10.82 -24.35
N VAL A 344 -2.40 -11.27 -23.33
CA VAL A 344 -1.78 -10.40 -22.33
C VAL A 344 -0.52 -9.76 -22.90
N ASP A 345 -0.43 -8.43 -22.85
CA ASP A 345 0.76 -7.66 -23.25
C ASP A 345 1.38 -6.84 -22.11
N GLY A 346 0.70 -6.76 -20.96
CA GLY A 346 1.24 -6.17 -19.75
C GLY A 346 0.45 -6.57 -18.51
N VAL A 347 1.04 -6.32 -17.34
CA VAL A 347 0.37 -6.48 -16.04
C VAL A 347 0.53 -5.18 -15.26
N GLY A 348 -0.59 -4.48 -15.03
CA GLY A 348 -0.66 -3.29 -14.20
C GLY A 348 -0.66 -3.65 -12.71
N PHE A 349 -0.05 -2.79 -11.91
CA PHE A 349 -0.04 -2.87 -10.45
C PHE A 349 -0.42 -1.53 -9.86
N GLY A 350 -1.24 -1.56 -8.82
CA GLY A 350 -1.76 -0.33 -8.30
C GLY A 350 -2.45 -0.42 -6.96
N PHE A 351 -3.01 0.72 -6.60
CA PHE A 351 -3.86 0.92 -5.44
C PHE A 351 -5.29 1.10 -5.91
N VAL A 352 -6.23 0.57 -5.13
CA VAL A 352 -7.65 0.82 -5.36
C VAL A 352 -8.24 1.36 -4.07
N THR A 353 -8.86 2.53 -4.16
CA THR A 353 -9.67 3.12 -3.09
C THR A 353 -11.13 3.02 -3.50
N LEU A 354 -11.95 2.41 -2.66
CA LEU A 354 -13.39 2.31 -2.84
C LEU A 354 -14.09 3.05 -1.70
N ARG A 355 -15.23 3.69 -1.97
CA ARG A 355 -16.14 4.18 -0.94
C ARG A 355 -17.56 3.74 -1.26
N ARG A 356 -18.25 3.17 -0.27
CA ARG A 356 -19.69 2.91 -0.41
C ARG A 356 -20.47 4.22 -0.29
N THR A 357 -21.32 4.49 -1.28
CA THR A 357 -22.18 5.68 -1.33
C THR A 357 -23.62 5.30 -1.69
N ASP A 358 -24.58 6.12 -1.27
CA ASP A 358 -25.99 6.07 -1.67
C ASP A 358 -26.29 6.86 -2.95
N ALA A 359 -25.28 7.51 -3.54
CA ALA A 359 -25.41 8.21 -4.81
C ALA A 359 -25.88 7.27 -5.94
N GLU A 360 -26.79 7.78 -6.78
CA GLU A 360 -27.34 7.03 -7.92
C GLU A 360 -26.23 6.56 -8.89
N ARG A 361 -25.18 7.38 -9.02
CA ARG A 361 -23.95 7.04 -9.75
C ARG A 361 -22.76 7.38 -8.88
N GLY A 362 -21.87 6.42 -8.70
CA GLY A 362 -20.58 6.66 -8.08
C GLY A 362 -19.59 7.24 -9.07
N GLU A 363 -18.57 7.92 -8.55
CA GLU A 363 -17.45 8.45 -9.32
C GLU A 363 -16.43 7.33 -9.54
N VAL A 364 -16.06 7.05 -10.79
CA VAL A 364 -15.01 6.07 -11.12
C VAL A 364 -13.91 6.78 -11.88
N VAL A 365 -12.70 6.75 -11.31
CA VAL A 365 -11.51 7.40 -11.88
C VAL A 365 -10.40 6.36 -11.96
N CYS A 366 -9.78 6.27 -13.14
CA CYS A 366 -8.61 5.43 -13.38
C CYS A 366 -7.45 6.35 -13.77
N GLU A 367 -6.33 6.25 -13.05
CA GLU A 367 -5.19 7.15 -13.21
C GLU A 367 -3.88 6.37 -13.37
N ASP A 368 -3.02 6.84 -14.26
CA ASP A 368 -1.69 6.29 -14.47
C ASP A 368 -0.64 7.15 -13.73
N LEU A 369 -0.30 6.72 -12.52
CA LEU A 369 0.59 7.41 -11.59
C LEU A 369 1.97 6.76 -11.55
N ARG A 370 2.70 6.89 -12.66
CA ARG A 370 4.02 6.26 -12.85
C ARG A 370 5.21 7.13 -12.48
N GLN A 371 4.98 8.41 -12.21
CA GLN A 371 6.01 9.29 -11.68
C GLN A 371 6.38 8.90 -10.25
N ALA A 372 7.61 9.20 -9.84
CA ALA A 372 8.04 9.02 -8.47
C ALA A 372 7.42 10.08 -7.56
N PHE A 373 6.97 9.67 -6.38
CA PHE A 373 6.49 10.57 -5.32
C PHE A 373 6.77 9.95 -3.94
N ASP A 374 7.10 10.81 -2.98
CA ASP A 374 7.49 10.41 -1.62
C ASP A 374 6.34 10.51 -0.61
N ASP A 375 5.27 11.23 -0.94
CA ASP A 375 4.13 11.38 -0.05
C ASP A 375 3.26 10.12 0.01
N PRO A 376 2.65 9.80 1.16
CA PRO A 376 1.72 8.68 1.27
C PRO A 376 0.41 8.97 0.52
N LEU A 377 -0.14 7.97 -0.19
CA LEU A 377 -1.44 8.08 -0.87
C LEU A 377 -2.65 8.01 0.08
N GLY A 378 -2.47 7.60 1.33
CA GLY A 378 -3.55 7.51 2.31
C GLY A 378 -4.29 8.84 2.53
N PRO A 379 -3.59 9.93 2.92
CA PRO A 379 -4.18 11.26 3.02
C PRO A 379 -4.78 11.77 1.69
N GLU A 380 -4.11 11.52 0.57
CA GLU A 380 -4.63 11.91 -0.76
C GLU A 380 -5.94 11.20 -1.09
N SER A 381 -6.10 9.93 -0.69
CA SER A 381 -7.34 9.19 -0.89
C SER A 381 -8.52 9.83 -0.16
N ASP A 382 -8.30 10.32 1.06
CA ASP A 382 -9.34 11.04 1.81
C ASP A 382 -9.65 12.41 1.18
N ALA A 383 -8.61 13.16 0.79
CA ALA A 383 -8.77 14.42 0.08
C ALA A 383 -9.50 14.23 -1.26
N TRP A 384 -9.20 13.15 -1.99
CA TRP A 384 -9.90 12.76 -3.21
C TRP A 384 -11.38 12.52 -2.97
N LEU A 385 -11.74 11.69 -1.98
CA LEU A 385 -13.14 11.43 -1.63
C LEU A 385 -13.89 12.71 -1.22
N ARG A 386 -13.25 13.61 -0.49
CA ARG A 386 -13.81 14.93 -0.14
C ARG A 386 -14.06 15.79 -1.39
N ARG A 387 -13.13 15.79 -2.36
CA ARG A 387 -13.29 16.48 -3.65
C ARG A 387 -14.40 15.85 -4.51
N VAL A 388 -14.54 14.54 -4.49
CA VAL A 388 -15.64 13.82 -5.14
C VAL A 388 -17.00 14.27 -4.59
N ASP A 389 -17.15 14.38 -3.27
CA ASP A 389 -18.41 14.87 -2.67
C ASP A 389 -18.71 16.31 -3.09
N TRP A 390 -17.71 17.19 -3.02
CA TRP A 390 -17.87 18.57 -3.42
C TRP A 390 -18.24 18.70 -4.91
N LEU A 391 -17.59 17.93 -5.79
CA LEU A 391 -17.90 17.88 -7.22
C LEU A 391 -19.27 17.26 -7.50
N ARG A 392 -19.76 16.34 -6.66
CA ARG A 392 -21.11 15.81 -6.80
C ARG A 392 -22.16 16.90 -6.55
N GLU A 393 -21.91 17.78 -5.60
CA GLU A 393 -22.81 18.90 -5.25
C GLU A 393 -22.66 20.10 -6.19
N HIS A 394 -21.43 20.44 -6.59
CA HIS A 394 -21.10 21.69 -7.29
C HIS A 394 -20.60 21.49 -8.72
N GLY A 395 -20.37 20.25 -9.16
CA GLY A 395 -19.69 19.94 -10.43
C GLY A 395 -20.50 20.23 -11.69
N SER A 396 -21.76 20.68 -11.59
CA SER A 396 -22.50 21.17 -12.76
C SER A 396 -21.82 22.41 -13.35
N ALA A 397 -22.08 22.72 -14.64
CA ALA A 397 -21.50 23.91 -15.25
C ALA A 397 -21.85 25.19 -14.48
N ASP A 398 -23.11 25.32 -14.05
CA ASP A 398 -23.57 26.45 -13.27
C ASP A 398 -22.96 26.49 -11.86
N GLY A 399 -22.84 25.31 -11.23
CA GLY A 399 -22.24 25.17 -9.90
C GLY A 399 -20.76 25.55 -9.89
N LEU A 400 -19.95 25.04 -10.83
CA LEU A 400 -18.53 25.37 -10.93
C LEU A 400 -18.30 26.84 -11.29
N LEU A 401 -19.08 27.39 -12.21
CA LEU A 401 -19.00 28.81 -12.55
C LEU A 401 -19.48 29.70 -11.39
N GLY A 402 -20.43 29.24 -10.58
CA GLY A 402 -20.92 29.94 -9.39
C GLY A 402 -19.99 29.85 -8.18
N ALA A 403 -19.08 28.88 -8.17
CA ALA A 403 -18.17 28.64 -7.05
C ALA A 403 -17.07 29.71 -6.95
N ARG A 404 -16.60 29.94 -5.73
CA ARG A 404 -15.37 30.70 -5.46
C ARG A 404 -14.24 29.71 -5.32
N LEU A 405 -13.26 29.79 -6.21
CA LEU A 405 -12.14 28.86 -6.25
C LEU A 405 -10.82 29.57 -5.95
N VAL A 406 -9.91 28.83 -5.33
CA VAL A 406 -8.56 29.24 -4.98
C VAL A 406 -7.59 28.27 -5.63
N THR A 407 -6.55 28.77 -6.31
CA THR A 407 -5.43 27.92 -6.73
C THR A 407 -4.68 27.45 -5.49
N ALA A 408 -4.57 26.13 -5.29
CA ALA A 408 -3.99 25.56 -4.09
C ALA A 408 -2.53 26.00 -3.89
N PRO A 409 -2.06 26.24 -2.65
CA PRO A 409 -0.70 26.71 -2.39
C PRO A 409 0.40 25.77 -2.92
N SER A 410 0.10 24.47 -3.04
CA SER A 410 1.01 23.47 -3.57
C SER A 410 1.06 23.40 -5.10
N THR A 411 0.21 24.14 -5.81
CA THR A 411 0.18 24.20 -7.27
C THR A 411 1.21 25.19 -7.79
N VAL A 412 2.16 24.71 -8.58
CA VAL A 412 3.17 25.53 -9.27
C VAL A 412 2.93 25.52 -10.76
N LEU A 413 3.22 26.65 -11.41
CA LEU A 413 3.19 26.81 -12.86
C LEU A 413 4.61 26.71 -13.42
N GLU A 414 4.85 25.74 -14.29
CA GLU A 414 6.05 25.62 -15.10
C GLU A 414 5.77 26.16 -16.51
N GLU A 415 6.64 27.06 -16.99
CA GLU A 415 6.58 27.60 -18.34
C GLU A 415 7.85 27.19 -19.10
N VAL A 416 7.66 26.45 -20.20
CA VAL A 416 8.76 26.03 -21.08
C VAL A 416 8.69 26.80 -22.38
N ALA A 417 9.80 27.44 -22.77
CA ALA A 417 9.94 28.12 -24.03
C ALA A 417 11.04 27.48 -24.89
N THR A 418 10.77 27.36 -26.19
CA THR A 418 11.74 26.90 -27.19
C THR A 418 12.23 28.08 -28.01
N HIS A 419 13.48 28.03 -28.48
CA HIS A 419 14.02 29.08 -29.34
C HIS A 419 13.60 28.82 -30.80
N GLY A 420 12.68 29.64 -31.32
CA GLY A 420 12.23 29.68 -32.71
C GLY A 420 12.96 30.72 -33.56
N GLU A 421 12.42 30.99 -34.76
CA GLU A 421 13.00 31.95 -35.72
C GLU A 421 12.86 33.40 -35.25
N GLU A 422 11.82 33.70 -34.46
CA GLU A 422 11.54 35.04 -33.91
C GLU A 422 12.01 35.20 -32.44
N GLY A 423 12.71 34.20 -31.87
CA GLY A 423 13.23 34.21 -30.51
C GLY A 423 12.59 33.14 -29.62
N TRP A 424 12.41 33.42 -28.33
CA TRP A 424 11.80 32.48 -27.40
C TRP A 424 10.29 32.41 -27.60
N GLU A 425 9.79 31.25 -28.01
CA GLU A 425 8.37 30.93 -28.17
C GLU A 425 7.94 30.02 -27.02
N ARG A 426 6.95 30.44 -26.24
CA ARG A 426 6.39 29.63 -25.15
C ARG A 426 5.66 28.43 -25.76
N PHE A 427 6.04 27.25 -25.32
CA PHE A 427 5.63 25.98 -25.92
C PHE A 427 4.67 25.21 -25.01
N VAL A 428 4.86 25.26 -23.70
CA VAL A 428 4.04 24.53 -22.71
C VAL A 428 3.83 25.38 -21.46
N HIS A 429 2.58 25.46 -20.99
CA HIS A 429 2.24 25.82 -19.61
C HIS A 429 1.79 24.55 -18.89
N ARG A 430 2.49 24.18 -17.82
CA ARG A 430 2.19 22.98 -17.05
C ARG A 430 1.98 23.32 -15.59
N LEU A 431 0.85 22.90 -15.05
CA LEU A 431 0.63 22.89 -13.61
C LEU A 431 1.23 21.63 -13.02
N HIS A 432 1.89 21.78 -11.87
CA HIS A 432 2.39 20.68 -11.09
C HIS A 432 1.96 20.85 -9.63
N ARG A 433 1.42 19.79 -9.02
CA ARG A 433 1.21 19.76 -7.58
C ARG A 433 2.51 19.32 -6.91
N THR A 434 2.98 20.07 -5.92
CA THR A 434 4.26 19.80 -5.24
C THR A 434 4.14 18.82 -4.07
N ASP A 435 2.92 18.46 -3.70
CA ASP A 435 2.56 17.52 -2.66
C ASP A 435 1.78 16.31 -3.22
N GLY A 436 1.65 15.29 -2.39
CA GLY A 436 0.88 14.09 -2.70
C GLY A 436 1.43 13.35 -3.93
N PRO A 437 0.55 12.89 -4.84
CA PRO A 437 0.95 12.12 -6.03
C PRO A 437 1.64 12.99 -7.11
N GLY A 438 1.72 14.31 -6.92
CA GLY A 438 2.41 15.20 -7.84
C GLY A 438 1.73 15.30 -9.22
N TRP A 439 0.40 15.47 -9.23
CA TRP A 439 -0.40 15.60 -10.45
C TRP A 439 0.16 16.65 -11.41
N GLN A 440 -0.03 16.43 -12.72
CA GLN A 440 0.41 17.35 -13.77
C GLN A 440 -0.70 17.59 -14.78
N HIS A 441 -0.91 18.86 -15.14
CA HIS A 441 -1.90 19.26 -16.14
C HIS A 441 -1.25 20.24 -17.11
N GLU A 442 -1.38 19.99 -18.41
CA GLU A 442 -1.05 20.99 -19.42
C GLU A 442 -2.26 21.91 -19.62
N ILE A 443 -2.02 23.22 -19.57
CA ILE A 443 -3.04 24.24 -19.73
C ILE A 443 -2.63 25.22 -20.82
N ASP A 444 -3.58 25.98 -21.34
CA ASP A 444 -3.29 27.07 -22.27
C ASP A 444 -3.10 28.40 -21.53
N GLU A 445 -2.80 29.45 -22.29
CA GLU A 445 -2.59 30.80 -21.74
C GLU A 445 -3.86 31.35 -21.08
N LEU A 446 -5.05 31.01 -21.60
CA LEU A 446 -6.34 31.45 -21.05
C LEU A 446 -6.62 30.78 -19.70
N GLY A 447 -6.38 29.48 -19.59
CA GLY A 447 -6.44 28.72 -18.34
C GLY A 447 -5.47 29.29 -17.31
N THR A 448 -4.24 29.63 -17.72
CA THR A 448 -3.24 30.25 -16.85
C THR A 448 -3.75 31.57 -16.26
N ARG A 449 -4.34 32.43 -17.10
CA ARG A 449 -4.91 33.72 -16.66
C ARG A 449 -6.14 33.54 -15.77
N LEU A 450 -7.00 32.57 -16.06
CA LEU A 450 -8.16 32.24 -15.22
C LEU A 450 -7.72 31.82 -13.82
N LEU A 451 -6.72 30.93 -13.73
CA LEU A 451 -6.18 30.45 -12.46
C LEU A 451 -5.46 31.53 -11.66
N ALA A 452 -4.81 32.49 -12.33
CA ALA A 452 -4.25 33.68 -11.67
C ALA A 452 -5.33 34.53 -10.98
N GLY A 453 -6.56 34.51 -11.50
CA GLY A 453 -7.73 35.15 -10.90
C GLY A 453 -8.43 34.32 -9.81
N CYS A 454 -8.17 33.01 -9.73
CA CYS A 454 -8.75 32.12 -8.72
C CYS A 454 -8.09 32.35 -7.35
N GLN A 455 -8.52 33.42 -6.68
CA GLN A 455 -8.06 33.84 -5.35
C GLN A 455 -9.20 33.84 -4.31
N GLY A 456 -10.34 33.20 -4.62
CA GLY A 456 -11.51 33.15 -3.73
C GLY A 456 -12.31 34.47 -3.60
N ALA A 457 -11.85 35.55 -4.24
CA ALA A 457 -12.45 36.87 -4.10
C ALA A 457 -13.86 36.97 -4.74
N MET A 458 -14.08 36.27 -5.85
CA MET A 458 -15.34 36.29 -6.61
C MET A 458 -15.62 34.95 -7.29
N PRO A 459 -16.87 34.69 -7.73
CA PRO A 459 -17.22 33.51 -8.50
C PRO A 459 -16.42 33.38 -9.80
N VAL A 460 -16.18 32.15 -10.24
CA VAL A 460 -15.50 31.84 -11.50
C VAL A 460 -16.18 32.52 -12.69
N ARG A 461 -17.51 32.62 -12.71
CA ARG A 461 -18.29 33.29 -13.76
C ARG A 461 -17.80 34.72 -13.97
N ASP A 462 -17.64 35.47 -12.90
CA ASP A 462 -17.22 36.87 -12.97
C ASP A 462 -15.77 36.97 -13.47
N LEU A 463 -14.90 36.02 -13.08
CA LEU A 463 -13.53 35.93 -13.61
C LEU A 463 -13.51 35.66 -15.12
N VAL A 464 -14.38 34.77 -15.60
CA VAL A 464 -14.51 34.47 -17.03
C VAL A 464 -15.02 35.69 -17.80
N GLU A 465 -16.00 36.42 -17.27
CA GLU A 465 -16.50 37.66 -17.89
C GLU A 465 -15.42 38.74 -17.97
N LEU A 466 -14.62 38.92 -16.90
CA LEU A 466 -13.48 39.84 -16.89
C LEU A 466 -12.39 39.42 -17.89
N LEU A 467 -12.10 38.13 -17.98
CA LEU A 467 -11.13 37.59 -18.92
C LEU A 467 -11.58 37.81 -20.37
N ALA A 468 -12.85 37.51 -20.68
CA ALA A 468 -13.47 37.72 -21.99
C ALA A 468 -13.36 39.18 -22.44
N LEU A 469 -13.68 40.12 -21.55
CA LEU A 469 -13.55 41.57 -21.80
C LEU A 469 -12.09 41.98 -22.06
N GLY A 470 -11.14 41.39 -21.34
CA GLY A 470 -9.71 41.70 -21.44
C GLY A 470 -9.02 41.10 -22.66
N SER A 471 -9.44 39.93 -23.13
CA SER A 471 -8.86 39.24 -24.29
C SER A 471 -9.62 39.50 -25.59
N GLY A 472 -10.86 39.98 -25.53
CA GLY A 472 -11.74 40.12 -26.70
C GLY A 472 -12.39 38.81 -27.15
N GLU A 473 -12.38 37.79 -26.28
CA GLU A 473 -12.98 36.48 -26.51
C GLU A 473 -14.45 36.43 -26.10
N ASP A 474 -15.19 35.40 -26.52
CA ASP A 474 -16.57 35.18 -26.11
C ASP A 474 -16.67 34.51 -24.72
N ALA A 475 -17.46 35.09 -23.82
CA ALA A 475 -17.59 34.63 -22.44
C ALA A 475 -18.29 33.26 -22.31
N GLU A 476 -19.22 32.92 -23.21
CA GLU A 476 -19.89 31.62 -23.19
C GLU A 476 -18.95 30.51 -23.69
N GLU A 477 -18.13 30.80 -24.70
CA GLU A 477 -17.07 29.90 -25.17
C GLU A 477 -16.02 29.65 -24.08
N LEU A 478 -15.52 30.71 -23.45
CA LEU A 478 -14.58 30.57 -22.32
C LEU A 478 -15.20 29.79 -21.15
N SER A 479 -16.47 30.02 -20.82
CA SER A 479 -17.16 29.27 -19.78
C SER A 479 -17.24 27.77 -20.11
N ARG A 480 -17.57 27.43 -21.36
CA ARG A 480 -17.63 26.03 -21.81
C ARG A 480 -16.26 25.35 -21.78
N ALA A 481 -15.18 26.08 -22.07
CA ALA A 481 -13.81 25.57 -21.99
C ALA A 481 -13.32 25.44 -20.53
N ALA A 482 -13.66 26.40 -19.67
CA ALA A 482 -13.21 26.45 -18.29
C ALA A 482 -13.80 25.33 -17.41
N VAL A 483 -15.08 25.00 -17.59
CA VAL A 483 -15.78 24.01 -16.75
C VAL A 483 -15.10 22.63 -16.71
N PRO A 484 -14.78 21.95 -17.83
CA PRO A 484 -14.11 20.66 -17.78
C PRO A 484 -12.71 20.76 -17.17
N MET A 485 -11.94 21.79 -17.51
CA MET A 485 -10.62 22.03 -16.93
C MET A 485 -10.70 22.19 -15.40
N LEU A 486 -11.57 23.08 -14.91
CA LEU A 486 -11.74 23.32 -13.47
C LEU A 486 -12.22 22.08 -12.72
N ARG A 487 -13.09 21.27 -13.34
CA ARG A 487 -13.50 20.00 -12.75
C ARG A 487 -12.30 19.08 -12.50
N GLU A 488 -11.41 18.93 -13.49
CA GLU A 488 -10.19 18.12 -13.36
C GLU A 488 -9.21 18.71 -12.35
N LEU A 489 -9.01 20.03 -12.37
CA LEU A 489 -8.11 20.69 -11.42
C LEU A 489 -8.64 20.62 -9.98
N VAL A 490 -9.96 20.68 -9.79
CA VAL A 490 -10.59 20.42 -8.50
C VAL A 490 -10.45 18.96 -8.11
N ARG A 491 -10.69 18.01 -9.02
CA ARG A 491 -10.50 16.57 -8.72
C ARG A 491 -9.08 16.26 -8.27
N HIS A 492 -8.08 16.91 -8.87
CA HIS A 492 -6.66 16.76 -8.55
C HIS A 492 -6.15 17.71 -7.47
N GLY A 493 -7.02 18.58 -6.93
CA GLY A 493 -6.71 19.45 -5.79
C GLY A 493 -5.72 20.56 -6.14
N MET A 494 -5.53 20.83 -7.43
CA MET A 494 -4.74 21.97 -7.89
C MET A 494 -5.50 23.29 -7.72
N VAL A 495 -6.82 23.19 -7.74
CA VAL A 495 -7.77 24.26 -7.44
C VAL A 495 -8.71 23.72 -6.37
N ILE A 496 -8.98 24.52 -5.34
CA ILE A 496 -9.83 24.12 -4.23
C ILE A 496 -10.95 25.16 -4.01
N PRO A 497 -12.07 24.75 -3.41
CA PRO A 497 -13.09 25.68 -2.96
C PRO A 497 -12.51 26.67 -1.95
N ALA A 498 -12.86 27.95 -2.06
CA ALA A 498 -12.30 29.00 -1.23
C ALA A 498 -12.55 28.77 0.27
N GLU A 499 -13.66 28.13 0.63
CA GLU A 499 -13.99 27.73 1.99
C GLU A 499 -13.04 26.70 2.61
N TRP A 500 -12.21 26.02 1.81
CA TRP A 500 -11.23 25.04 2.30
C TRP A 500 -9.84 25.64 2.53
N ALA A 501 -9.57 26.83 1.97
CA ALA A 501 -8.25 27.46 2.05
C ALA A 501 -7.84 27.86 3.47
N ASP A 502 -8.79 27.96 4.40
CA ASP A 502 -8.56 28.27 5.83
C ASP A 502 -8.45 27.00 6.71
N GLU A 503 -8.68 25.80 6.15
CA GLU A 503 -8.64 24.52 6.88
C GLU A 503 -7.29 23.79 6.78
N GLU A 504 -6.42 24.22 5.86
CA GLU A 504 -5.02 23.76 5.68
C GLU A 504 -4.05 24.57 6.53
#